data_AF-A0A819L466-F1
#
_entry.id   AF-A0A819L466-F1
#
_cell.length_a   1.000
_cell.length_b   1.000
_cell.length_c   1.000
_cell.angle_alpha   90.00
_cell.angle_beta   90.00
_cell.angle_gamma   90.00
#
_symmetry.space_group_name_H-M   'P 1'
#
loop_
_entity.id
_entity.type
_entity.pdbx_description
1 polymer ?
#
loop_
_entity_poly.entity_id
_entity_poly.type
_entity_poly.pdbx_seq_one_letter_code
_entity_poly.pdbx_strand_id
1 'polypeptide(L)'
;MTDEEIVDVIIVGAGISGLYAAYRIRQIAPELKILVLEAKDRVGGRTLTADLKTSHDGNETDRFDLGGQWVTDTQENITTLLEELQLETYMQYHTGKSISELHRRVQKYGLPVPFVSLLSFLETIYSVFRLESLVSNVPPWNPMMTRNADYLDQHTLADLMKPWIRNSRYCDHRKNFFFHSFD
;
A
#
# COMPACT_ATOMS: atom_id res chain seq x y z
N MET A 1 -0.43 -32.67 -32.02
CA MET A 1 0.86 -31.95 -32.03
C MET A 1 0.52 -30.50 -31.84
N THR A 2 0.69 -29.98 -30.63
CA THR A 2 0.60 -28.55 -30.37
C THR A 2 1.82 -27.93 -31.03
N ASP A 3 1.63 -27.04 -32.01
CA ASP A 3 2.72 -26.19 -32.49
C ASP A 3 3.27 -25.45 -31.25
N GLU A 4 4.53 -25.67 -30.93
CA GLU A 4 5.19 -24.90 -29.88
C GLU A 4 5.31 -23.47 -30.38
N GLU A 5 4.49 -22.61 -29.80
CA GLU A 5 4.47 -21.21 -30.15
C GLU A 5 5.75 -20.55 -29.63
N ILE A 6 6.70 -20.28 -30.53
CA ILE A 6 7.91 -19.53 -30.20
C ILE A 6 7.51 -18.09 -29.86
N VAL A 7 8.00 -17.59 -28.74
CA VAL A 7 7.78 -16.24 -28.19
C VAL A 7 9.12 -15.66 -27.74
N ASP A 8 9.33 -14.36 -27.90
CA ASP A 8 10.59 -13.69 -27.56
C ASP A 8 10.64 -13.31 -26.08
N VAL A 9 9.50 -12.92 -25.51
CA VAL A 9 9.38 -12.48 -24.13
C VAL A 9 8.16 -13.11 -23.48
N ILE A 10 8.37 -13.79 -22.34
CA ILE A 10 7.30 -14.29 -21.48
C ILE A 10 7.24 -13.43 -20.22
N ILE A 11 6.08 -12.86 -19.93
CA ILE A 11 5.80 -12.10 -18.72
C ILE A 11 4.85 -12.91 -17.86
N VAL A 12 5.28 -13.27 -16.65
CA VAL A 12 4.47 -14.04 -15.70
C VAL A 12 3.81 -13.06 -14.71
N GLY A 13 2.48 -12.95 -14.79
CA GLY A 13 1.63 -12.08 -14.00
C GLY A 13 1.15 -10.85 -14.78
N ALA A 14 -0.16 -10.76 -15.00
CA ALA A 14 -0.85 -9.63 -15.61
C ALA A 14 -1.33 -8.60 -14.57
N GLY A 15 -0.51 -8.34 -13.54
CA GLY A 15 -0.67 -7.17 -12.67
C GLY A 15 -0.15 -5.89 -13.34
N ILE A 16 -0.30 -4.74 -12.67
CA ILE A 16 0.20 -3.44 -13.19
C ILE A 16 1.65 -3.54 -13.67
N SER A 17 2.54 -4.14 -12.88
CA SER A 17 3.97 -4.24 -13.24
C SER A 17 4.21 -5.06 -14.51
N GLY A 18 3.54 -6.21 -14.67
CA GLY A 18 3.72 -7.06 -15.85
C GLY A 18 3.09 -6.46 -17.10
N LEU A 19 1.89 -5.88 -16.97
CA LEU A 19 1.24 -5.18 -18.07
C LEU A 19 2.00 -3.92 -18.49
N TYR A 20 2.56 -3.18 -17.53
CA TYR A 20 3.41 -2.03 -17.83
C TYR A 20 4.69 -2.45 -18.55
N ALA A 21 5.33 -3.54 -18.13
CA ALA A 21 6.48 -4.10 -18.86
C ALA A 21 6.10 -4.48 -20.30
N ALA A 22 4.98 -5.20 -20.50
CA ALA A 22 4.49 -5.56 -21.83
C ALA A 22 4.22 -4.31 -22.69
N TYR A 23 3.56 -3.31 -22.11
CA TYR A 23 3.26 -2.02 -22.74
C TYR A 23 4.53 -1.29 -23.19
N ARG A 24 5.53 -1.17 -22.31
CA ARG A 24 6.81 -0.51 -22.63
C ARG A 24 7.62 -1.27 -23.66
N ILE A 25 7.69 -2.60 -23.59
CA ILE A 25 8.38 -3.43 -24.60
C ILE A 25 7.71 -3.25 -25.97
N ARG A 26 6.37 -3.28 -26.01
CA ARG A 26 5.60 -3.09 -27.25
C ARG A 26 5.87 -1.74 -27.91
N GLN A 27 6.15 -0.69 -27.13
CA GLN A 27 6.51 0.64 -27.64
C GLN A 27 7.94 0.69 -28.21
N ILE A 28 8.91 0.05 -27.58
CA ILE A 28 10.33 0.17 -27.96
C ILE A 28 10.80 -0.91 -28.95
N ALA A 29 10.13 -2.06 -28.98
CA ALA A 29 10.48 -3.23 -29.77
C ALA A 29 9.21 -3.95 -30.27
N PRO A 30 8.42 -3.28 -31.15
CA PRO A 30 7.12 -3.79 -31.61
C PRO A 30 7.21 -5.10 -32.40
N GLU A 31 8.39 -5.48 -32.89
CA GLU A 31 8.66 -6.74 -33.57
C GLU A 31 8.70 -7.95 -32.64
N LEU A 32 8.96 -7.75 -31.34
CA LEU A 32 9.03 -8.85 -30.38
C LEU A 32 7.65 -9.43 -30.10
N LYS A 33 7.57 -10.76 -30.11
CA LYS A 33 6.38 -11.51 -29.74
C LYS A 33 6.35 -11.72 -28.22
N ILE A 34 5.39 -11.06 -27.58
CA ILE A 34 5.22 -11.07 -26.12
C ILE A 34 4.05 -11.97 -25.74
N LEU A 35 4.26 -12.86 -24.78
CA LEU A 35 3.23 -13.66 -24.13
C LEU A 35 3.10 -13.28 -22.66
N VAL A 36 1.90 -12.88 -22.24
CA VAL A 36 1.60 -12.59 -20.83
C VAL A 36 0.78 -13.75 -20.25
N LEU A 37 1.29 -14.38 -19.20
CA LEU A 37 0.65 -15.49 -18.51
C LEU A 37 0.09 -15.00 -17.18
N GLU A 38 -1.22 -15.13 -16.96
CA GLU A 38 -1.88 -14.77 -15.71
C GLU A 38 -2.51 -16.01 -15.07
N ALA A 39 -2.38 -16.13 -13.75
CA ALA A 39 -2.93 -17.25 -13.01
C ALA A 39 -4.44 -17.12 -12.79
N LYS A 40 -4.96 -15.89 -12.70
CA LYS A 40 -6.38 -15.60 -12.56
C LYS A 40 -7.09 -15.53 -13.92
N ASP A 41 -8.41 -15.54 -13.87
CA ASP A 41 -9.31 -15.28 -15.00
C ASP A 41 -9.43 -13.79 -15.38
N ARG A 42 -8.65 -12.93 -14.70
CA ARG A 42 -8.65 -11.48 -14.89
C ARG A 42 -7.25 -10.91 -14.74
N VAL A 43 -7.04 -9.76 -15.36
CA VAL A 43 -5.84 -8.93 -15.16
C VAL A 43 -5.99 -7.98 -13.96
N GLY A 44 -4.93 -7.21 -13.68
CA GLY A 44 -4.88 -6.18 -12.62
C GLY A 44 -4.12 -6.62 -11.36
N GLY A 45 -4.03 -7.92 -11.10
CA GLY A 45 -3.29 -8.46 -9.95
C GLY A 45 -3.89 -8.00 -8.62
N ARG A 46 -3.21 -7.08 -7.93
CA ARG A 46 -3.65 -6.46 -6.66
C ARG A 46 -4.61 -5.28 -6.85
N THR A 47 -4.90 -4.89 -8.09
CA THR A 47 -6.02 -4.00 -8.40
C THR A 47 -7.21 -4.81 -8.91
N LEU A 48 -8.40 -4.35 -8.56
CA LEU A 48 -9.67 -4.95 -8.96
C LEU A 48 -10.74 -3.88 -8.85
N THR A 49 -11.30 -3.45 -9.97
CA THR A 49 -12.52 -2.65 -10.00
C THR A 49 -13.70 -3.59 -10.18
N ALA A 50 -14.66 -3.54 -9.27
CA ALA A 50 -15.86 -4.36 -9.26
C ALA A 50 -17.12 -3.50 -9.33
N ASP A 51 -18.12 -3.99 -10.06
CA ASP A 51 -19.45 -3.41 -10.10
C ASP A 51 -20.23 -3.83 -8.84
N LEU A 52 -20.67 -2.86 -8.04
CA LEU A 52 -21.48 -3.08 -6.84
C LEU A 52 -22.83 -2.39 -6.98
N LYS A 53 -23.90 -3.11 -6.61
CA LYS A 53 -25.25 -2.54 -6.56
C LYS A 53 -25.35 -1.60 -5.36
N THR A 54 -25.57 -0.31 -5.61
CA THR A 54 -25.51 0.74 -4.59
C THR A 54 -26.88 1.25 -4.16
N SER A 55 -27.92 1.06 -4.97
CA SER A 55 -29.27 1.44 -4.59
C SER A 55 -29.98 0.33 -3.81
N HIS A 56 -30.88 0.74 -2.91
CA HIS A 56 -31.65 -0.17 -2.04
C HIS A 56 -32.61 -1.09 -2.82
N ASP A 57 -32.95 -0.71 -4.05
CA ASP A 57 -33.74 -1.47 -5.03
C ASP A 57 -32.86 -2.25 -6.04
N GLY A 58 -31.53 -2.10 -5.97
CA GLY A 58 -30.56 -2.82 -6.80
C GLY A 58 -30.52 -2.40 -8.28
N ASN A 59 -31.14 -1.27 -8.62
CA ASN A 59 -31.23 -0.73 -9.97
C ASN A 59 -30.02 0.13 -10.37
N GLU A 60 -29.25 0.63 -9.41
CA GLU A 60 -28.03 1.38 -9.66
C GLU A 60 -26.80 0.53 -9.34
N THR A 61 -25.79 0.65 -10.18
CA THR A 61 -24.52 -0.07 -10.06
C THR A 61 -23.38 0.93 -10.22
N ASP A 62 -22.53 1.01 -9.20
CA ASP A 62 -21.33 1.83 -9.20
C ASP A 62 -20.08 0.95 -9.23
N ARG A 63 -18.96 1.54 -9.63
CA ARG A 63 -17.66 0.88 -9.71
C ARG A 63 -16.85 1.18 -8.47
N PHE A 64 -16.35 0.13 -7.81
CA PHE A 64 -15.52 0.24 -6.62
C PHE A 64 -14.20 -0.49 -6.79
N ASP A 65 -13.12 0.12 -6.32
CA ASP A 65 -11.84 -0.56 -6.22
C ASP A 65 -11.77 -1.40 -4.94
N LEU A 66 -11.57 -2.70 -5.12
CA LEU A 66 -11.37 -3.71 -4.07
C LEU A 66 -9.88 -4.04 -3.91
N GLY A 67 -8.99 -3.12 -4.30
CA GLY A 67 -7.55 -3.28 -4.32
C GLY A 67 -6.80 -1.96 -4.19
N GLY A 68 -5.60 -1.87 -4.74
CA GLY A 68 -4.86 -0.59 -4.79
C GLY A 68 -5.61 0.45 -5.63
N GLN A 69 -5.85 1.63 -5.05
CA GLN A 69 -6.69 2.69 -5.66
C GLN A 69 -6.11 4.11 -5.52
N TRP A 70 -5.19 4.34 -4.57
CA TRP A 70 -4.66 5.68 -4.32
C TRP A 70 -3.35 5.92 -5.04
N VAL A 71 -3.27 7.08 -5.72
CA VAL A 71 -2.07 7.62 -6.32
C VAL A 71 -1.78 9.00 -5.73
N THR A 72 -0.51 9.40 -5.70
CA THR A 72 -0.07 10.72 -5.25
C THR A 72 0.87 11.35 -6.27
N ASP A 73 1.01 12.67 -6.22
CA ASP A 73 1.88 13.45 -7.10
C ASP A 73 3.36 13.02 -7.05
N THR A 74 3.84 12.54 -5.90
CA THR A 74 5.21 11.99 -5.74
C THR A 74 5.44 10.65 -6.45
N GLN A 75 4.42 10.02 -7.03
CA GLN A 75 4.53 8.70 -7.68
C GLN A 75 4.67 8.85 -9.20
N GLU A 76 5.81 9.35 -9.66
CA GLU A 76 6.06 9.73 -11.06
C GLU A 76 5.63 8.67 -12.08
N ASN A 77 6.05 7.41 -11.91
CA ASN A 77 5.80 6.35 -12.89
C ASN A 77 4.30 6.10 -13.15
N ILE A 78 3.46 6.11 -12.11
CA ILE A 78 2.02 5.87 -12.30
C ILE A 78 1.33 7.12 -12.82
N THR A 79 1.74 8.31 -12.37
CA THR A 79 1.20 9.58 -12.86
C THR A 79 1.45 9.76 -14.35
N THR A 80 2.68 9.51 -14.83
CA THR A 80 2.99 9.55 -16.27
C THR A 80 2.18 8.51 -17.06
N LEU A 81 2.02 7.29 -16.52
CA LEU A 81 1.22 6.26 -17.19
C LEU A 81 -0.27 6.66 -17.29
N LEU A 82 -0.83 7.31 -16.26
CA LEU A 82 -2.20 7.81 -16.29
C LEU A 82 -2.38 8.87 -17.39
N GLU A 83 -1.42 9.78 -17.54
CA GLU A 83 -1.41 10.78 -18.62
C GLU A 83 -1.31 10.14 -20.01
N GLU A 84 -0.39 9.19 -20.19
CA GLU A 84 -0.22 8.45 -21.46
C GLU A 84 -1.50 7.70 -21.87
N LEU A 85 -2.22 7.15 -20.89
CA LEU A 85 -3.48 6.43 -21.09
C LEU A 85 -4.71 7.35 -21.09
N GLN A 86 -4.53 8.66 -20.89
CA GLN A 86 -5.61 9.66 -20.81
C GLN A 86 -6.66 9.31 -19.73
N LEU A 87 -6.18 8.82 -18.58
CA LEU A 87 -7.01 8.48 -17.42
C LEU A 87 -7.05 9.65 -16.44
N GLU A 88 -8.25 10.01 -16.01
CA GLU A 88 -8.47 11.07 -15.04
C GLU A 88 -8.31 10.56 -13.60
N THR A 89 -7.88 11.46 -12.72
CA THR A 89 -7.89 11.24 -11.27
C THR A 89 -8.79 12.28 -10.61
N TYR A 90 -9.25 11.98 -9.39
CA TYR A 90 -10.01 12.92 -8.59
C TYR A 90 -9.47 12.96 -7.16
N MET A 91 -9.68 14.09 -6.49
CA MET A 91 -9.23 14.27 -5.11
C MET A 91 -10.10 13.44 -4.15
N GLN A 92 -9.45 12.59 -3.35
CA GLN A 92 -10.12 11.92 -2.23
C GLN A 92 -10.70 12.97 -1.28
N TYR A 93 -11.98 12.84 -0.95
CA TYR A 93 -12.60 13.70 0.07
C TYR A 93 -11.93 13.47 1.42
N HIS A 94 -11.27 14.51 1.94
CA HIS A 94 -10.54 14.49 3.21
C HIS A 94 -10.78 15.74 4.08
N THR A 95 -11.77 16.57 3.73
CA THR A 95 -12.10 17.78 4.47
C THR A 95 -12.74 17.45 5.82
N GLY A 96 -12.28 18.09 6.89
CA GLY A 96 -12.87 17.99 8.23
C GLY A 96 -11.88 17.54 9.30
N LYS A 97 -12.41 17.01 10.39
CA LYS A 97 -11.61 16.43 11.49
C LYS A 97 -11.54 14.92 11.32
N SER A 98 -10.36 14.35 11.53
CA SER A 98 -10.19 12.90 11.61
C SER A 98 -10.85 12.36 12.88
N ILE A 99 -11.25 11.09 12.85
CA ILE A 99 -11.90 10.40 13.97
C ILE A 99 -10.99 9.30 14.48
N SER A 100 -10.77 9.25 15.78
CA SER A 100 -10.07 8.15 16.45
C SER A 100 -11.01 7.50 17.46
N GLU A 101 -11.16 6.18 17.37
CA GLU A 101 -11.83 5.38 18.38
C GLU A 101 -10.80 4.60 19.18
N LEU A 102 -10.80 4.79 20.49
CA LEU A 102 -9.92 4.08 21.41
C LEU A 102 -10.72 3.68 22.66
N HIS A 103 -10.74 2.39 23.00
CA HIS A 103 -11.54 1.86 24.12
C HIS A 103 -13.01 2.29 24.06
N ARG A 104 -13.62 2.23 22.87
CA ARG A 104 -15.00 2.69 22.60
C ARG A 104 -15.23 4.19 22.87
N ARG A 105 -14.18 4.98 23.03
CA ARG A 105 -14.26 6.45 23.07
C ARG A 105 -13.90 7.01 21.71
N VAL A 106 -14.82 7.76 21.14
CA VAL A 106 -14.65 8.42 19.86
C VAL A 106 -14.25 9.87 20.09
N GLN A 107 -13.15 10.29 19.47
CA GLN A 107 -12.70 11.67 19.51
C GLN A 107 -12.41 12.21 18.11
N LYS A 108 -12.77 13.47 17.89
CA LYS A 108 -12.41 14.22 16.68
C LYS A 108 -11.09 14.95 16.92
N TYR A 109 -10.15 14.85 15.99
CA TYR A 109 -8.86 15.51 16.09
C TYR A 109 -8.48 16.16 14.75
N GLY A 110 -7.72 17.26 14.82
CA GLY A 110 -7.22 18.01 13.66
C GLY A 110 -5.70 18.01 13.53
N LEU A 111 -5.02 17.27 14.41
CA LEU A 111 -3.57 17.06 14.34
C LEU A 111 -3.26 15.79 13.54
N PRO A 112 -2.03 15.57 13.08
CA PRO A 112 -1.65 14.32 12.40
C PRO A 112 -1.85 13.06 13.26
N VAL A 113 -1.72 13.21 14.59
CA VAL A 113 -1.91 12.12 15.55
C VAL A 113 -2.99 12.50 16.59
N PRO A 114 -3.79 11.54 17.07
CA PRO A 114 -4.80 11.79 18.09
C PRO A 114 -4.14 12.12 19.43
N PHE A 115 -4.54 13.22 20.05
CA PHE A 115 -4.11 13.56 21.41
C PHE A 115 -4.93 12.74 22.42
N VAL A 116 -4.32 11.71 23.00
CA VAL A 116 -4.94 10.88 24.05
C VAL A 116 -4.52 11.36 25.44
N SER A 117 -3.23 11.62 25.62
CA SER A 117 -2.63 12.25 26.80
C SER A 117 -1.33 12.92 26.41
N LEU A 118 -0.83 13.85 27.24
CA LEU A 118 0.45 14.53 26.98
C LEU A 118 1.62 13.53 26.90
N LEU A 119 1.70 12.57 27.83
CA LEU A 119 2.77 11.58 27.86
C LEU A 119 2.72 10.66 26.63
N SER A 120 1.55 10.15 26.28
CA SER A 120 1.39 9.29 25.09
C SER A 120 1.69 10.06 23.81
N PHE A 121 1.30 11.33 23.74
CA PHE A 121 1.60 12.18 22.59
C PHE A 121 3.11 12.38 22.43
N LEU A 122 3.83 12.70 23.52
CA LEU A 122 5.29 12.85 23.48
C LEU A 122 6.01 11.55 23.11
N GLU A 123 5.56 10.40 23.63
CA GLU A 123 6.12 9.08 23.27
C GLU A 123 5.88 8.74 21.80
N THR A 124 4.67 9.01 21.27
CA THR A 124 4.35 8.80 19.85
C THR A 124 5.21 9.69 18.97
N ILE A 125 5.32 10.98 19.29
CA ILE A 125 6.14 11.92 18.53
C ILE A 125 7.62 11.50 18.56
N TYR A 126 8.14 11.12 19.73
CA TYR A 126 9.49 10.57 19.85
C TYR A 126 9.69 9.31 18.99
N SER A 127 8.73 8.39 19.01
CA SER A 127 8.78 7.14 18.25
C SER A 127 8.76 7.38 16.73
N VAL A 128 7.91 8.30 16.26
CA VAL A 128 7.85 8.71 14.85
C VAL A 128 9.18 9.33 14.44
N PHE A 129 9.68 10.32 15.18
CA PHE A 129 10.98 10.94 14.84
C PHE A 129 12.13 9.92 14.87
N ARG A 130 12.10 8.95 15.80
CA ARG A 130 13.13 7.93 15.87
C ARG A 130 13.04 6.96 14.69
N LEU A 131 11.84 6.57 14.26
CA LEU A 131 11.62 5.76 13.06
C LEU A 131 12.08 6.50 11.80
N GLU A 132 11.66 7.75 11.62
CA GLU A 132 12.06 8.59 10.49
C GLU A 132 13.59 8.71 10.41
N SER A 133 14.25 8.93 11.56
CA SER A 133 15.71 8.97 11.63
C SER A 133 16.38 7.64 11.28
N LEU A 134 15.73 6.50 11.51
CA LEU A 134 16.26 5.19 11.07
C LEU A 134 16.06 5.03 9.57
N VAL A 135 14.86 5.29 9.07
CA VAL A 135 14.49 5.18 7.64
C VAL A 135 15.36 6.10 6.78
N SER A 136 15.66 7.32 7.25
CA SER A 136 16.49 8.28 6.50
C SER A 136 17.92 7.80 6.25
N ASN A 137 18.39 6.78 6.97
CA ASN A 137 19.72 6.18 6.79
C ASN A 137 19.69 4.91 5.92
N VAL A 138 18.52 4.47 5.48
CA VAL A 138 18.35 3.27 4.65
C VAL A 138 18.26 3.68 3.18
N PRO A 139 19.25 3.33 2.33
CA PRO A 139 19.15 3.62 0.90
C PRO A 139 18.05 2.75 0.26
N PRO A 140 17.03 3.35 -0.39
CA PRO A 140 15.85 2.63 -0.84
C PRO A 140 16.13 1.62 -1.96
N TRP A 141 17.17 1.83 -2.75
CA TRP A 141 17.57 0.91 -3.83
C TRP A 141 18.38 -0.30 -3.33
N ASN A 142 18.98 -0.23 -2.14
CA ASN A 142 19.74 -1.35 -1.58
C ASN A 142 19.80 -1.28 -0.04
N PRO A 143 18.72 -1.66 0.66
CA PRO A 143 18.63 -1.58 2.12
C PRO A 143 19.74 -2.32 2.86
N MET A 144 20.36 -3.33 2.24
CA MET A 144 21.45 -4.13 2.84
C MET A 144 22.74 -3.32 3.03
N MET A 145 22.92 -2.17 2.35
CA MET A 145 24.07 -1.30 2.58
C MET A 145 23.95 -0.45 3.85
N THR A 146 22.79 -0.46 4.51
CA THR A 146 22.58 0.30 5.75
C THR A 146 23.57 -0.14 6.82
N ARG A 147 24.07 0.81 7.60
CA ARG A 147 24.85 0.47 8.80
C ARG A 147 24.02 -0.39 9.74
N ASN A 148 24.56 -1.54 10.14
CA ASN A 148 23.88 -2.53 10.98
C ASN A 148 22.63 -3.17 10.32
N ALA A 149 22.61 -3.33 8.98
CA ALA A 149 21.51 -3.99 8.27
C ALA A 149 21.13 -5.35 8.88
N ASP A 150 22.12 -6.21 9.19
CA ASP A 150 21.88 -7.51 9.83
C ASP A 150 21.16 -7.40 11.18
N TYR A 151 21.54 -6.41 12.00
CA TYR A 151 20.87 -6.17 13.28
C TYR A 151 19.42 -5.74 13.07
N LEU A 152 19.17 -4.84 12.11
CA LEU A 152 17.81 -4.37 11.83
C LEU A 152 16.92 -5.48 11.27
N ASP A 153 17.46 -6.33 10.39
CA ASP A 153 16.72 -7.42 9.74
C ASP A 153 16.42 -8.59 10.70
N GLN A 154 17.26 -8.78 11.73
CA GLN A 154 17.03 -9.77 12.78
C GLN A 154 15.94 -9.37 13.81
N HIS A 155 15.51 -8.11 13.81
CA HIS A 155 14.52 -7.62 14.78
C HIS A 155 13.20 -7.31 14.09
N THR A 156 12.10 -7.70 14.73
CA THR A 156 10.79 -7.22 14.29
C THR A 156 10.63 -5.74 14.61
N LEU A 157 9.78 -5.04 13.86
CA LEU A 157 9.42 -3.64 14.17
C LEU A 157 8.91 -3.50 15.62
N ALA A 158 8.14 -4.47 16.10
CA ALA A 158 7.64 -4.49 17.47
C ALA A 158 8.79 -4.52 18.50
N ASP A 159 9.81 -5.35 18.26
CA ASP A 159 10.97 -5.43 19.16
C ASP A 159 11.80 -4.15 19.16
N LEU A 160 11.99 -3.52 17.99
CA LEU A 160 12.69 -2.24 17.87
C LEU A 160 11.95 -1.10 18.58
N MET A 161 10.61 -1.10 18.56
CA MET A 161 9.76 -0.06 19.13
C MET A 161 9.51 -0.21 20.64
N LYS A 162 9.63 -1.42 21.21
CA LYS A 162 9.48 -1.69 22.66
C LYS A 162 10.18 -0.67 23.57
N PRO A 163 11.46 -0.31 23.37
CA PRO A 163 12.13 0.67 24.24
C PRO A 163 11.62 2.11 24.09
N TRP A 164 10.94 2.46 22.98
CA TRP A 164 10.47 3.82 22.71
C TRP A 164 9.07 4.08 23.31
N ILE A 165 8.27 3.02 23.48
CA ILE A 165 6.89 3.09 23.95
C ILE A 165 6.82 2.45 25.34
N ARG A 166 7.17 3.22 26.38
CA ARG A 166 7.31 2.72 27.76
C ARG A 166 6.11 2.98 28.67
N ASN A 167 5.42 4.11 28.53
CA ASN A 167 4.30 4.50 29.40
C ASN A 167 2.93 4.38 28.75
N SER A 168 2.84 3.74 27.59
CA SER A 168 1.56 3.27 27.08
C SER A 168 1.02 2.20 28.04
N ARG A 169 0.29 2.63 29.09
CA ARG A 169 -0.58 1.77 29.91
C ARG A 169 -1.62 1.01 29.06
N TYR A 170 -1.68 1.29 27.77
CA TYR A 170 -2.51 0.64 26.78
C TYR A 170 -1.90 -0.64 26.20
N CYS A 171 -0.58 -0.84 26.28
CA CYS A 171 0.07 -2.07 25.79
C CYS A 171 0.01 -3.23 26.79
N ASP A 172 -0.17 -2.93 28.08
CA ASP A 172 -0.14 -3.96 29.14
C ASP A 172 -1.46 -4.75 29.28
N HIS A 173 -2.54 -4.34 28.59
CA HIS A 173 -3.84 -5.02 28.60
C HIS A 173 -4.27 -5.43 27.20
N ARG A 174 -3.45 -6.30 26.57
CA ARG A 174 -3.83 -7.43 25.69
C ARG A 174 -2.73 -7.70 24.67
N LYS A 175 -1.98 -8.79 24.89
CA LYS A 175 -1.19 -9.50 23.87
C LYS A 175 -2.03 -10.11 22.72
N ASN A 176 -3.30 -9.72 22.55
CA ASN A 176 -4.25 -10.38 21.64
C ASN A 176 -4.77 -9.49 20.50
N PHE A 177 -4.15 -8.35 20.21
CA PHE A 177 -4.73 -7.38 19.26
C PHE A 177 -4.31 -7.55 17.79
N PHE A 178 -3.59 -8.62 17.41
CA PHE A 178 -3.13 -8.80 16.02
C PHE A 178 -3.66 -10.03 15.27
N PHE A 179 -4.57 -10.82 15.86
CA PHE A 179 -5.25 -11.89 15.13
C PHE A 179 -6.72 -11.97 15.54
N HIS A 180 -7.56 -11.15 14.91
CA HIS A 180 -8.93 -11.58 14.64
C HIS A 180 -9.04 -11.71 13.13
N SER A 181 -8.92 -12.97 12.71
CA SER A 181 -9.36 -13.45 11.41
C SER A 181 -10.78 -12.97 11.18
N PHE A 182 -11.03 -12.40 10.00
CA PHE A 182 -12.38 -12.29 9.47
C PHE A 182 -12.81 -13.72 9.10
N ASP A 183 -13.78 -14.25 9.84
CA ASP A 183 -14.70 -15.28 9.34
C ASP A 183 -15.86 -14.58 8.61
#